data_AF-A0AB39L1N0-F1
#
_entry.id   AF-A0AB39L1N0-F1
#
_cell.length_a   1.000
_cell.length_b   1.000
_cell.length_c   1.000
_cell.angle_alpha   90.00
_cell.angle_beta   90.00
_cell.angle_gamma   90.00
#
_symmetry.space_group_name_H-M   'P 1'
#
loop_
_entity.id
_entity.type
_entity.pdbx_description
1 polymer ?
#
loop_
_entity_poly.entity_id
_entity_poly.type
_entity_poly.pdbx_seq_one_letter_code
_entity_poly.pdbx_strand_id
1 'polypeptide(L)'
;MFPEDLIAWRWWQRRQNPLRLLRSALRPDTPARPWLAVRGTSPRLLVALDATTPTQLASLVRPLELLGENVAAAVLAPSRLNGVLPGEWTWTEVDGAAHYGAARPEVLDEVASVLAVGHYLPVGAQAEQWAHELSAQLFVVQHGLLTPHAPPLPRGAHLFSFTDADAEFAASGRTDVAHTTVGSQLLWAAASGAGTVVSDRPVYLGQLHGAELPRAGKARAAGGFCRETGAEYRPHPAETDLLSRLQHRRWASQGIAFDRSGLPLAELGRPVVSAFSTGVLEAAARGVPAWVHYPRPPVWLSEFWERYGMLPWGGDPTPSPIRPATEPAQAIANHLLETLGARP
;
A
#
# COMPACT_ATOMS: atom_id res chain seq x y z
N MET A 1 -10.43 -15.52 -2.73
CA MET A 1 -9.08 -15.17 -2.26
C MET A 1 -8.08 -16.09 -2.95
N PHE A 2 -6.79 -15.75 -2.94
CA PHE A 2 -5.70 -16.59 -3.46
C PHE A 2 -4.68 -16.82 -2.32
N PRO A 3 -4.94 -17.73 -1.35
CA PRO A 3 -4.16 -17.80 -0.11
C PRO A 3 -2.67 -18.14 -0.31
N GLU A 4 -2.37 -18.97 -1.31
CA GLU A 4 -1.00 -19.39 -1.66
C GLU A 4 -0.66 -19.17 -3.15
N ASP A 5 -1.67 -19.04 -4.01
CA ASP A 5 -1.46 -19.10 -5.46
C ASP A 5 -1.19 -17.71 -6.06
N LEU A 6 0.08 -17.29 -5.99
CA LEU A 6 0.53 -16.05 -6.60
C LEU A 6 0.33 -16.04 -8.13
N ILE A 7 0.42 -17.20 -8.77
CA ILE A 7 0.27 -17.32 -10.23
C ILE A 7 -1.19 -17.04 -10.60
N ALA A 8 -2.15 -17.70 -9.96
CA ALA A 8 -3.58 -17.43 -10.16
C ALA A 8 -3.94 -15.99 -9.82
N TRP A 9 -3.37 -15.41 -8.75
CA TRP A 9 -3.55 -14.00 -8.43
C TRP A 9 -3.04 -13.09 -9.56
N ARG A 10 -1.83 -13.32 -10.08
CA ARG A 10 -1.26 -12.56 -11.21
C ARG A 10 -2.14 -12.67 -12.46
N TRP A 11 -2.67 -13.87 -12.75
CA TRP A 11 -3.61 -14.09 -13.85
C TRP A 11 -4.92 -13.32 -13.67
N TRP A 12 -5.50 -13.36 -12.47
CA TRP A 12 -6.69 -12.59 -12.13
C TRP A 12 -6.44 -11.09 -12.30
N GLN A 13 -5.34 -10.56 -11.75
CA GLN A 13 -5.00 -9.15 -11.82
C GLN A 13 -4.82 -8.68 -13.27
N ARG A 14 -4.12 -9.47 -14.09
CA ARG A 14 -3.92 -9.22 -15.52
C ARG A 14 -5.24 -9.12 -16.28
N ARG A 15 -6.20 -10.01 -15.98
CA ARG A 15 -7.54 -10.01 -16.61
C ARG A 15 -8.36 -8.75 -16.34
N GLN A 16 -8.07 -8.01 -15.26
CA GLN A 16 -8.75 -6.75 -14.96
C GLN A 16 -8.32 -5.60 -15.87
N ASN A 17 -7.19 -5.74 -16.58
CA ASN A 17 -6.64 -4.74 -17.49
C ASN A 17 -6.32 -5.34 -18.88
N PRO A 18 -7.32 -5.80 -19.65
CA PRO A 18 -7.10 -6.49 -20.93
C PRO A 18 -6.36 -5.63 -21.97
N LEU A 19 -6.56 -4.30 -21.92
CA LEU A 19 -5.84 -3.35 -22.79
C LEU A 19 -4.35 -3.23 -22.43
N ARG A 20 -3.98 -3.41 -21.15
CA ARG A 20 -2.58 -3.43 -20.72
C ARG A 20 -1.89 -4.72 -21.18
N LEU A 21 -2.61 -5.86 -21.14
CA LEU A 21 -2.15 -7.15 -21.67
C LEU A 21 -1.84 -7.09 -23.17
N LEU A 22 -2.75 -6.53 -23.98
CA LEU A 22 -2.52 -6.35 -25.41
C LEU A 22 -1.33 -5.41 -25.70
N ARG A 23 -1.18 -4.33 -24.93
CA ARG A 23 -0.04 -3.41 -25.09
C ARG A 23 1.30 -4.04 -24.70
N SER A 24 1.36 -4.77 -23.60
CA SER A 24 2.59 -5.46 -23.18
C SER A 24 3.01 -6.57 -24.14
N ALA A 25 2.06 -7.18 -24.86
CA ALA A 25 2.35 -8.15 -25.90
C ALA A 25 2.89 -7.51 -27.20
N LEU A 26 2.48 -6.27 -27.50
CA LEU A 26 2.89 -5.52 -28.69
C LEU A 26 4.16 -4.69 -28.48
N ARG A 27 4.46 -4.32 -27.24
CA ARG A 27 5.68 -3.64 -26.81
C ARG A 27 6.15 -4.27 -25.50
N PRO A 28 7.06 -5.25 -25.54
CA PRO A 28 7.72 -5.69 -24.31
C PRO A 28 8.45 -4.49 -23.73
N ASP A 29 8.09 -4.09 -22.51
CA ASP A 29 8.82 -3.05 -21.78
C ASP A 29 10.28 -3.48 -21.65
N THR A 30 11.21 -2.54 -21.89
CA THR A 30 12.62 -2.77 -21.56
C THR A 30 12.67 -3.09 -20.05
N PRO A 31 13.21 -4.25 -19.66
CA PRO A 31 13.23 -4.64 -18.27
C PRO A 31 13.98 -3.59 -17.46
N ALA A 32 13.33 -3.06 -16.43
CA ALA A 32 13.97 -2.16 -15.50
C ALA A 32 15.09 -2.91 -14.78
N ARG A 33 16.28 -2.31 -14.75
CA ARG A 33 17.44 -2.85 -14.04
C ARG A 33 17.37 -2.40 -12.59
N PRO A 34 17.32 -3.32 -11.62
CA PRO A 34 17.24 -2.94 -10.23
C PRO A 34 18.54 -2.29 -9.76
N TRP A 35 18.39 -1.37 -8.82
CA TRP A 35 19.47 -0.68 -8.13
C TRP A 35 19.56 -1.15 -6.70
N LEU A 36 20.78 -1.31 -6.20
CA LEU A 36 21.08 -1.64 -4.81
C LEU A 36 21.72 -0.43 -4.14
N ALA A 37 21.12 0.06 -3.07
CA ALA A 37 21.73 1.01 -2.15
C ALA A 37 22.27 0.24 -0.95
N VAL A 38 23.52 0.46 -0.56
CA VAL A 38 24.12 -0.18 0.62
C VAL A 38 24.61 0.87 1.61
N ARG A 39 24.34 0.63 2.89
CA ARG A 39 24.85 1.37 4.04
C ARG A 39 25.64 0.40 4.93
N GLY A 40 26.91 0.70 5.16
CA GLY A 40 27.87 -0.22 5.79
C GLY A 40 28.49 -1.20 4.79
N THR A 41 29.34 -2.12 5.26
CA THR A 41 30.07 -3.06 4.39
C THR A 41 29.47 -4.48 4.36
N SER A 42 28.68 -4.83 5.37
CA SER A 42 28.09 -6.16 5.54
C SER A 42 26.63 -6.02 6.01
N PRO A 43 25.71 -5.64 5.11
CA PRO A 43 24.31 -5.43 5.45
C PRO A 43 23.66 -6.70 6.02
N ARG A 44 23.00 -6.55 7.16
CA ARG A 44 22.24 -7.62 7.83
C ARG A 44 20.75 -7.60 7.48
N LEU A 45 20.26 -6.48 6.96
CA LEU A 45 18.88 -6.24 6.55
C LEU A 45 18.82 -5.84 5.07
N LEU A 46 17.92 -6.46 4.31
CA LEU A 46 17.56 -6.03 2.95
C LEU A 46 16.13 -5.49 2.94
N VAL A 47 15.92 -4.28 2.44
CA VAL A 47 14.58 -3.69 2.22
C VAL A 47 14.25 -3.71 0.73
N ALA A 48 13.11 -4.30 0.36
CA ALA A 48 12.60 -4.32 -1.01
C ALA A 48 11.59 -3.19 -1.22
N LEU A 49 12.01 -2.13 -1.93
CA LEU A 49 11.21 -0.93 -2.17
C LEU A 49 10.79 -0.82 -3.64
N ASP A 50 9.59 -1.32 -3.96
CA ASP A 50 9.05 -1.32 -5.33
C ASP A 50 8.56 0.08 -5.79
N ALA A 51 8.13 0.94 -4.87
CA ALA A 51 7.61 2.25 -5.21
C ALA A 51 7.76 3.28 -4.07
N THR A 52 7.85 4.56 -4.44
CA THR A 52 7.91 5.69 -3.50
C THR A 52 6.53 6.24 -3.14
N THR A 53 5.51 5.38 -3.14
CA THR A 53 4.16 5.77 -2.69
C THR A 53 4.16 6.06 -1.18
N PRO A 54 3.31 6.98 -0.68
CA PRO A 54 3.27 7.31 0.75
C PRO A 54 3.13 6.10 1.67
N THR A 55 2.36 5.09 1.29
CA THR A 55 2.18 3.85 2.06
C THR A 55 3.47 3.04 2.17
N GLN A 56 4.19 2.81 1.07
CA GLN A 56 5.47 2.08 1.09
C GLN A 56 6.57 2.85 1.83
N LEU A 57 6.64 4.18 1.67
CA LEU A 57 7.60 4.99 2.42
C LEU A 57 7.33 4.89 3.93
N ALA A 58 6.06 4.99 4.34
CA ALA A 58 5.66 4.83 5.73
C ALA A 58 5.91 3.41 6.27
N SER A 59 5.72 2.37 5.45
CA SER A 59 5.87 0.97 5.87
C SER A 59 7.31 0.44 5.83
N LEU A 60 8.18 0.97 4.96
CA LEU A 60 9.52 0.40 4.71
C LEU A 60 10.66 1.38 5.00
N VAL A 61 10.52 2.65 4.61
CA VAL A 61 11.58 3.65 4.79
C VAL A 61 11.55 4.22 6.21
N ARG A 62 10.38 4.49 6.77
CA ARG A 62 10.27 5.00 8.14
C ARG A 62 10.85 4.05 9.20
N PRO A 63 10.64 2.71 9.17
CA PRO A 63 11.36 1.80 10.07
C PRO A 63 12.88 1.86 9.85
N LEU A 64 13.34 1.95 8.60
CA LEU A 64 14.77 2.03 8.26
C LEU A 64 15.42 3.33 8.78
N GLU A 65 14.69 4.44 8.81
CA GLU A 65 15.10 5.69 9.48
C GLU A 65 15.33 5.47 10.97
N LEU A 66 14.38 4.80 11.64
CA LEU A 66 14.39 4.59 13.08
C LEU A 66 15.45 3.58 13.54
N LEU A 67 15.88 2.67 12.67
CA LEU A 67 17.05 1.82 12.89
C LEU A 67 18.37 2.61 12.93
N GLY A 68 18.41 3.80 12.34
CA GLY A 68 19.60 4.66 12.29
C GLY A 68 20.79 3.97 11.61
N GLU A 69 22.01 4.42 11.94
CA GLU A 69 23.26 3.86 11.41
C GLU A 69 23.71 2.59 12.16
N ASN A 70 23.03 2.22 13.24
CA ASN A 70 23.35 1.05 14.07
C ASN A 70 23.18 -0.28 13.32
N VAL A 71 22.41 -0.28 12.23
CA VAL A 71 22.18 -1.46 11.39
C VAL A 71 22.71 -1.20 9.99
N ALA A 72 23.72 -1.99 9.60
CA ALA A 72 24.13 -2.12 8.21
C ALA A 72 22.98 -2.72 7.40
N ALA A 73 22.58 -2.04 6.34
CA ALA A 73 21.36 -2.35 5.60
C ALA A 73 21.57 -2.13 4.10
N ALA A 74 20.75 -2.79 3.30
CA ALA A 74 20.66 -2.60 1.87
C ALA A 74 19.21 -2.31 1.45
N VAL A 75 19.03 -1.55 0.37
CA VAL A 75 17.73 -1.29 -0.25
C VAL A 75 17.79 -1.67 -1.71
N LEU A 76 16.92 -2.60 -2.12
CA LEU A 76 16.69 -2.93 -3.52
C LEU A 76 15.54 -2.07 -4.05
N ALA A 77 15.73 -1.42 -5.21
CA ALA A 77 14.75 -0.53 -5.82
C ALA A 77 14.73 -0.67 -7.35
N PRO A 78 13.63 -0.32 -8.04
CA PRO A 78 13.55 -0.41 -9.50
C PRO A 78 14.39 0.66 -10.23
N SER A 79 14.85 1.69 -9.50
CA SER A 79 15.68 2.79 -9.99
C SER A 79 16.46 3.41 -8.83
N ARG A 80 17.44 4.26 -9.13
CA ARG A 80 18.13 5.06 -8.11
C ARG A 80 17.16 6.09 -7.49
N LEU A 81 16.99 6.05 -6.18
CA LEU A 81 16.03 6.87 -5.44
C LEU A 81 16.72 8.02 -4.69
N ASN A 82 17.07 9.09 -5.42
CA ASN A 82 17.75 10.24 -4.84
C ASN A 82 16.84 10.98 -3.84
N GLY A 83 17.35 11.22 -2.62
CA GLY A 83 16.64 11.97 -1.58
C GLY A 83 15.48 11.25 -0.91
N VAL A 84 15.32 9.95 -1.16
CA VAL A 84 14.26 9.11 -0.56
C VAL A 84 14.76 8.38 0.68
N LEU A 85 15.99 7.86 0.64
CA LEU A 85 16.57 7.10 1.75
C LEU A 85 17.24 8.06 2.75
N PRO A 86 17.16 7.78 4.06
CA PRO A 86 17.80 8.59 5.09
C PRO A 86 19.30 8.32 5.18
N GLY A 87 20.10 9.39 5.29
CA GLY A 87 21.55 9.30 5.43
C GLY A 87 22.27 8.99 4.11
N GLU A 88 23.53 8.57 4.22
CA GLU A 88 24.41 8.32 3.07
C GLU A 88 24.36 6.85 2.62
N TRP A 89 24.27 6.65 1.30
CA TRP A 89 24.14 5.33 0.68
C TRP A 89 25.04 5.20 -0.55
N THR A 90 25.74 4.07 -0.66
CA THR A 90 26.46 3.71 -1.89
C THR A 90 25.51 3.00 -2.83
N TRP A 91 25.29 3.58 -4.01
CA TRP A 91 24.39 3.04 -5.03
C TRP A 91 25.17 2.30 -6.11
N THR A 92 24.73 1.09 -6.41
CA THR A 92 25.29 0.25 -7.48
C THR A 92 24.15 -0.34 -8.30
N GLU A 93 24.30 -0.36 -9.61
CA GLU A 93 23.41 -1.12 -10.49
C GLU A 93 23.68 -2.62 -10.28
N VAL A 94 22.65 -3.45 -10.17
CA VAL A 94 22.86 -4.88 -9.96
C VAL A 94 23.34 -5.51 -11.28
N ASP A 95 24.61 -5.91 -11.34
CA ASP A 95 25.25 -6.47 -12.53
C ASP A 95 24.60 -7.78 -13.00
N GLY A 96 24.59 -8.01 -14.31
CA GLY A 96 23.93 -9.18 -14.93
C GLY A 96 22.40 -9.12 -14.94
N ALA A 97 21.79 -8.11 -14.31
CA ALA A 97 20.35 -7.89 -14.28
C ALA A 97 19.84 -7.23 -15.57
N ALA A 98 20.06 -7.86 -16.72
CA ALA A 98 19.27 -7.55 -17.91
C ALA A 98 17.76 -7.72 -17.62
N HIS A 99 17.41 -8.50 -16.60
CA HIS A 99 16.07 -8.80 -16.10
C HIS A 99 16.10 -9.08 -14.59
N TYR A 100 14.96 -8.96 -13.90
CA TYR A 100 14.76 -9.58 -12.59
C TYR A 100 14.99 -11.11 -12.69
N GLY A 101 15.56 -11.72 -11.65
CA GLY A 101 16.13 -13.06 -11.65
C GLY A 101 17.66 -13.08 -11.70
N ALA A 102 18.31 -11.94 -11.43
CA ALA A 102 19.77 -11.83 -11.39
C ALA A 102 20.35 -12.54 -10.15
N ALA A 103 21.62 -12.95 -10.27
CA ALA A 103 22.36 -13.48 -9.13
C ALA A 103 22.44 -12.43 -8.01
N ARG A 104 22.35 -12.91 -6.78
CA ARG A 104 22.51 -12.07 -5.58
C ARG A 104 23.94 -11.50 -5.51
N PRO A 105 24.12 -10.18 -5.33
CA PRO A 105 25.44 -9.61 -5.08
C PRO A 105 26.08 -10.13 -3.78
N GLU A 106 27.40 -10.38 -3.80
CA GLU A 106 28.17 -10.90 -2.66
C GLU A 106 28.07 -10.02 -1.40
N VAL A 107 27.93 -8.69 -1.56
CA VAL A 107 27.74 -7.77 -0.44
C VAL A 107 26.51 -8.11 0.41
N LEU A 108 25.56 -8.89 -0.11
CA LEU A 108 24.37 -9.34 0.60
C LEU A 108 24.54 -10.70 1.31
N ASP A 109 25.75 -11.29 1.35
CA ASP A 109 26.00 -12.63 1.93
C ASP A 109 25.61 -12.72 3.41
N GLU A 110 25.68 -11.61 4.14
CA GLU A 110 25.39 -11.53 5.57
C GLU A 110 23.93 -11.11 5.87
N VAL A 111 23.09 -10.94 4.85
CA VAL A 111 21.68 -10.57 5.06
C VAL A 111 20.95 -11.70 5.78
N ALA A 112 20.48 -11.40 6.99
CA ALA A 112 19.74 -12.33 7.85
C ALA A 112 18.23 -12.06 7.83
N SER A 113 17.80 -10.89 7.36
CA SER A 113 16.38 -10.52 7.30
C SER A 113 16.07 -9.69 6.06
N VAL A 114 14.88 -9.91 5.49
CA VAL A 114 14.35 -9.17 4.36
C VAL A 114 13.02 -8.52 4.75
N LEU A 115 12.87 -7.23 4.49
CA LEU A 115 11.63 -6.47 4.74
C LEU A 115 11.03 -6.03 3.39
N ALA A 116 9.78 -6.41 3.13
CA ALA A 116 9.08 -6.08 1.90
C ALA A 116 7.59 -5.82 2.15
N VAL A 117 6.87 -5.31 1.15
CA VAL A 117 5.39 -5.28 1.15
C VAL A 117 4.76 -6.55 0.56
N GLY A 118 5.60 -7.51 0.15
CA GLY A 118 5.21 -8.79 -0.46
C GLY A 118 6.04 -9.11 -1.71
N HIS A 119 5.81 -10.26 -2.34
CA HIS A 119 6.58 -10.77 -3.50
C HIS A 119 5.85 -10.63 -4.86
N TYR A 120 4.78 -9.84 -4.89
CA TYR A 120 3.90 -9.75 -6.07
C TYR A 120 4.35 -8.71 -7.10
N LEU A 121 5.28 -7.82 -6.71
CA LEU A 121 5.97 -6.86 -7.58
C LEU A 121 7.42 -7.32 -7.84
N PRO A 122 8.09 -6.78 -8.87
CA PRO A 122 9.39 -7.29 -9.29
C PRO A 122 10.51 -7.21 -8.24
N VAL A 123 10.64 -6.11 -7.49
CA VAL A 123 11.69 -5.97 -6.47
C VAL A 123 11.41 -6.88 -5.29
N GLY A 124 10.17 -6.91 -4.79
CA GLY A 124 9.76 -7.85 -3.75
C GLY A 124 9.94 -9.32 -4.13
N ALA A 125 9.68 -9.70 -5.39
CA ALA A 125 9.90 -11.06 -5.87
C ALA A 125 11.40 -11.42 -5.90
N GLN A 126 12.26 -10.49 -6.32
CA GLN A 126 13.71 -10.70 -6.31
C GLN A 126 14.24 -10.85 -4.88
N ALA A 127 13.76 -10.01 -3.96
CA ALA A 127 14.18 -10.07 -2.56
C ALA A 127 13.70 -11.34 -1.85
N GLU A 128 12.51 -11.85 -2.20
CA GLU A 128 12.02 -13.15 -1.69
C GLU A 128 12.88 -14.31 -2.19
N GLN A 129 13.25 -14.33 -3.46
CA GLN A 129 14.18 -15.32 -4.00
C GLN A 129 15.51 -15.30 -3.24
N TRP A 130 16.11 -14.12 -3.05
CA TRP A 130 17.37 -13.99 -2.32
C TRP A 130 17.22 -14.34 -0.84
N ALA A 131 16.08 -14.05 -0.22
CA ALA A 131 15.81 -14.46 1.16
C ALA A 131 15.87 -15.98 1.30
N HIS A 132 15.27 -16.71 0.35
CA HIS A 132 15.32 -18.17 0.32
C HIS A 132 16.75 -18.69 0.12
N GLU A 133 17.52 -18.12 -0.81
CA GLU A 133 18.92 -18.50 -1.05
C GLU A 133 19.80 -18.30 0.19
N LEU A 134 19.54 -17.25 0.97
CA LEU A 134 20.25 -16.90 2.20
C LEU A 134 19.72 -17.60 3.46
N SER A 135 18.59 -18.30 3.38
CA SER A 135 17.82 -18.72 4.57
C SER A 135 17.50 -17.55 5.53
N ALA A 136 17.28 -16.35 4.98
CA ALA A 136 16.96 -15.15 5.73
C ALA A 136 15.48 -15.11 6.11
N GLN A 137 15.17 -14.50 7.27
CA GLN A 137 13.78 -14.30 7.69
C GLN A 137 13.10 -13.26 6.80
N LEU A 138 11.99 -13.63 6.17
CA LEU A 138 11.20 -12.71 5.35
C LEU A 138 10.07 -12.08 6.16
N PHE A 139 10.10 -10.76 6.26
CA PHE A 139 9.08 -9.93 6.87
C PHE A 139 8.26 -9.22 5.79
N VAL A 140 6.94 -9.32 5.90
CA VAL A 140 5.99 -8.61 5.04
C VAL A 140 5.27 -7.54 5.87
N VAL A 141 5.30 -6.29 5.42
CA VAL A 141 4.57 -5.19 6.06
C VAL A 141 3.26 -4.95 5.32
N GLN A 142 2.13 -5.04 6.02
CA GLN A 142 0.87 -4.52 5.52
C GLN A 142 1.02 -3.01 5.29
N HIS A 143 0.82 -2.56 4.05
CA HIS A 143 0.95 -1.14 3.67
C HIS A 143 -0.39 -0.50 3.28
N GLY A 144 -1.43 -1.30 3.13
CA GLY A 144 -2.78 -0.85 2.76
C GLY A 144 -3.86 -1.75 3.31
N LEU A 145 -5.11 -1.36 3.07
CA LEU A 145 -6.27 -2.14 3.50
C LEU A 145 -6.41 -3.41 2.65
N LEU A 146 -6.73 -4.53 3.29
CA LEU A 146 -6.74 -5.85 2.68
C LEU A 146 -8.13 -6.19 2.17
N THR A 147 -8.24 -6.43 0.86
CA THR A 147 -9.44 -7.00 0.24
C THR A 147 -9.22 -8.49 -0.05
N PRO A 148 -10.27 -9.27 -0.39
CA PRO A 148 -10.10 -10.66 -0.82
C PRO A 148 -9.25 -10.84 -2.10
N HIS A 149 -8.93 -9.72 -2.74
CA HIS A 149 -8.10 -9.62 -3.93
C HIS A 149 -6.67 -9.18 -3.63
N ALA A 150 -6.31 -9.05 -2.35
CA ALA A 150 -4.92 -8.86 -1.95
C ALA A 150 -4.05 -10.03 -2.44
N PRO A 151 -2.80 -9.78 -2.83
CA PRO A 151 -1.86 -10.83 -3.20
C PRO A 151 -1.56 -11.76 -2.01
N PRO A 152 -1.28 -13.06 -2.26
CA PRO A 152 -0.85 -13.97 -1.22
C PRO A 152 0.45 -13.52 -0.56
N LEU A 153 0.60 -13.90 0.71
CA LEU A 153 1.86 -13.79 1.42
C LEU A 153 2.85 -14.88 0.93
N PRO A 154 4.17 -14.60 0.95
CA PRO A 154 5.19 -15.62 0.75
C PRO A 154 5.07 -16.77 1.74
N ARG A 155 5.65 -17.92 1.41
CA ARG A 155 5.71 -19.07 2.33
C ARG A 155 6.65 -18.78 3.50
N GLY A 156 6.28 -19.17 4.71
CA GLY A 156 7.12 -18.99 5.91
C GLY A 156 7.32 -17.53 6.34
N ALA A 157 6.60 -16.57 5.75
CA ALA A 157 6.78 -15.16 6.03
C ALA A 157 6.23 -14.76 7.41
N HIS A 158 6.80 -13.71 7.98
CA HIS A 158 6.28 -13.02 9.15
C HIS A 158 5.56 -11.73 8.74
N LEU A 159 4.28 -11.61 9.04
CA LEU A 159 3.47 -10.44 8.71
C LEU A 159 3.46 -9.39 9.83
N PHE A 160 3.79 -8.15 9.51
CA PHE A 160 3.43 -6.99 10.33
C PHE A 160 2.07 -6.45 9.89
N SER A 161 1.03 -6.71 10.70
CA SER A 161 -0.36 -6.34 10.42
C SER A 161 -0.80 -5.07 11.14
N PHE A 162 -1.87 -4.45 10.64
CA PHE A 162 -2.50 -3.32 11.32
C PHE A 162 -3.31 -3.76 12.55
N THR A 163 -3.96 -4.91 12.47
CA THR A 163 -4.79 -5.52 13.53
C THR A 163 -4.62 -7.03 13.52
N ASP A 164 -5.08 -7.71 14.58
CA ASP A 164 -5.12 -9.18 14.61
C ASP A 164 -6.11 -9.71 13.55
N ALA A 165 -7.25 -9.04 13.37
CA ALA A 165 -8.23 -9.38 12.33
C ALA A 165 -7.65 -9.25 10.91
N ASP A 166 -6.74 -8.32 10.68
CA ASP A 166 -6.00 -8.23 9.42
C ASP A 166 -5.00 -9.38 9.24
N ALA A 167 -4.29 -9.75 10.31
CA ALA A 167 -3.39 -10.90 10.29
C ALA A 167 -4.14 -12.20 9.97
N GLU A 168 -5.25 -12.47 10.65
CA GLU A 168 -6.10 -13.64 10.41
C GLU A 168 -6.62 -13.67 8.97
N PHE A 169 -7.11 -12.52 8.48
CA PHE A 169 -7.60 -12.40 7.11
C PHE A 169 -6.49 -12.63 6.07
N ALA A 170 -5.30 -12.06 6.29
CA ALA A 170 -4.16 -12.18 5.39
C ALA A 170 -3.58 -13.61 5.35
N ALA A 171 -3.48 -14.24 6.53
CA ALA A 171 -3.04 -15.62 6.66
C ALA A 171 -4.04 -16.59 6.00
N SER A 172 -5.33 -16.27 6.02
CA SER A 172 -6.38 -17.07 5.37
C SER A 172 -6.35 -18.55 5.80
N GLY A 173 -6.15 -18.77 7.11
CA GLY A 173 -6.05 -20.10 7.71
C GLY A 173 -4.71 -20.81 7.54
N ARG A 174 -3.72 -20.18 6.89
CA ARG A 174 -2.36 -20.71 6.78
C ARG A 174 -1.64 -20.67 8.13
N THR A 175 -0.99 -21.77 8.49
CA THR A 175 -0.22 -21.92 9.73
C THR A 175 1.27 -21.66 9.54
N ASP A 176 1.74 -21.50 8.29
CA ASP A 176 3.14 -21.20 7.97
C ASP A 176 3.45 -19.70 8.03
N VAL A 177 2.44 -18.85 8.28
CA VAL A 177 2.59 -17.40 8.39
C VAL A 177 2.52 -16.99 9.86
N ALA A 178 3.63 -16.49 10.39
CA ALA A 178 3.66 -15.81 11.69
C ALA A 178 3.20 -14.36 11.54
N HIS A 179 2.78 -13.70 12.61
CA HIS A 179 2.43 -12.28 12.56
C HIS A 179 2.71 -11.54 13.87
N THR A 180 2.90 -10.22 13.74
CA THR A 180 2.93 -9.24 14.84
C THR A 180 2.03 -8.07 14.47
N THR A 181 1.07 -7.74 15.33
CA THR A 181 0.22 -6.56 15.16
C THR A 181 0.99 -5.31 15.59
N VAL A 182 1.21 -4.39 14.65
CA VAL A 182 1.98 -3.15 14.86
C VAL A 182 1.16 -1.89 14.59
N GLY A 183 -0.01 -2.00 13.95
CA GLY A 183 -0.80 -0.84 13.53
C GLY A 183 -0.35 -0.26 12.19
N SER A 184 -1.04 0.80 11.74
CA SER A 184 -0.73 1.46 10.46
C SER A 184 0.07 2.73 10.68
N GLN A 185 1.31 2.78 10.16
CA GLN A 185 2.13 4.00 10.21
C GLN A 185 1.43 5.18 9.51
N LEU A 186 0.70 4.91 8.42
CA LEU A 186 -0.06 5.94 7.70
C LEU A 186 -1.15 6.54 8.60
N LEU A 187 -1.92 5.70 9.32
CA LEU A 187 -2.98 6.16 10.21
C LEU A 187 -2.41 6.82 11.48
N TRP A 188 -1.26 6.37 11.98
CA TRP A 188 -0.53 7.02 13.06
C TRP A 188 -0.14 8.46 12.70
N ALA A 189 0.46 8.65 11.51
CA ALA A 189 0.83 9.95 10.99
C ALA A 189 -0.42 10.82 10.76
N ALA A 190 -1.49 10.24 10.22
CA ALA A 190 -2.76 10.92 10.07
C ALA A 190 -3.31 11.46 11.39
N ALA A 191 -3.36 10.63 12.43
CA ALA A 191 -3.86 11.01 13.75
C ALA A 191 -3.05 12.12 14.43
N SER A 192 -1.85 12.46 13.93
CA SER A 192 -1.01 13.51 14.48
C SER A 192 -1.35 14.90 13.91
N GLY A 193 -2.09 14.98 12.79
CA GLY A 193 -2.54 16.25 12.21
C GLY A 193 -4.03 16.45 12.41
N ALA A 194 -4.44 17.25 13.41
CA ALA A 194 -5.86 17.56 13.60
C ALA A 194 -6.44 18.26 12.36
N GLY A 195 -7.54 17.73 11.83
CA GLY A 195 -8.25 18.32 10.71
C GLY A 195 -9.33 19.28 11.20
N THR A 196 -9.33 20.50 10.67
CA THR A 196 -10.43 21.45 10.89
C THR A 196 -11.44 21.30 9.76
N VAL A 197 -12.72 21.07 10.10
CA VAL A 197 -13.79 21.09 9.11
C VAL A 197 -14.10 22.54 8.74
N VAL A 198 -13.88 22.90 7.48
CA VAL A 198 -14.11 24.24 6.93
C VAL A 198 -15.38 24.31 6.06
N SER A 199 -15.93 23.16 5.67
CA SER A 199 -17.17 23.08 4.89
C SER A 199 -17.82 21.70 5.03
N ASP A 200 -19.15 21.66 5.16
CA ASP A 200 -19.93 20.42 5.24
C ASP A 200 -20.11 19.73 3.87
N ARG A 201 -19.69 20.36 2.78
CA ARG A 201 -19.84 19.79 1.44
C ARG A 201 -18.90 18.60 1.26
N PRO A 202 -19.38 17.36 1.06
CA PRO A 202 -18.48 16.21 1.01
C PRO A 202 -17.61 16.21 -0.24
N VAL A 203 -16.49 15.48 -0.16
CA VAL A 203 -15.69 15.07 -1.31
C VAL A 203 -15.78 13.55 -1.48
N TYR A 204 -16.08 13.09 -2.69
CA TYR A 204 -16.08 11.66 -3.01
C TYR A 204 -14.73 11.29 -3.64
N LEU A 205 -13.96 10.42 -2.97
CA LEU A 205 -12.66 9.97 -3.44
C LEU A 205 -12.81 8.96 -4.58
N GLY A 206 -12.19 9.27 -5.70
CA GLY A 206 -12.17 8.43 -6.88
C GLY A 206 -11.42 7.13 -6.65
N GLN A 207 -11.96 6.04 -7.19
CA GLN A 207 -11.34 4.72 -7.17
C GLN A 207 -11.54 3.98 -8.51
N LEU A 208 -11.79 4.69 -9.63
CA LEU A 208 -12.16 4.04 -10.90
C LEU A 208 -11.08 3.08 -11.43
N HIS A 209 -9.82 3.31 -11.07
CA HIS A 209 -8.67 2.48 -11.45
C HIS A 209 -8.57 1.15 -10.69
N GLY A 210 -9.19 1.02 -9.50
CA GLY A 210 -9.10 -0.20 -8.68
C GLY A 210 -9.69 -1.44 -9.37
N ALA A 211 -9.12 -2.60 -9.15
CA ALA A 211 -9.55 -3.85 -9.78
C ALA A 211 -10.63 -4.59 -8.98
N GLU A 212 -10.83 -4.23 -7.72
CA GLU A 212 -11.54 -4.99 -6.70
C GLU A 212 -13.06 -4.91 -6.87
N LEU A 213 -13.56 -3.74 -7.30
CA LEU A 213 -14.97 -3.54 -7.65
C LEU A 213 -15.15 -3.29 -9.15
N PRO A 214 -16.26 -3.80 -9.74
CA PRO A 214 -16.59 -3.50 -11.13
C PRO A 214 -16.62 -2.01 -11.39
N ARG A 215 -15.93 -1.57 -12.45
CA ARG A 215 -15.82 -0.15 -12.83
C ARG A 215 -17.17 0.55 -12.96
N ALA A 216 -18.14 -0.11 -13.60
CA ALA A 216 -19.50 0.43 -13.75
C ALA A 216 -20.20 0.60 -12.39
N GLY A 217 -19.96 -0.30 -11.44
CA GLY A 217 -20.48 -0.20 -10.08
C GLY A 217 -19.90 0.99 -9.33
N LYS A 218 -18.56 1.17 -9.36
CA LYS A 218 -17.89 2.34 -8.77
C LYS A 218 -18.35 3.65 -9.40
N ALA A 219 -18.50 3.68 -10.72
CA ALA A 219 -19.01 4.85 -11.42
C ALA A 219 -20.47 5.17 -11.03
N ARG A 220 -21.33 4.15 -10.91
CA ARG A 220 -22.71 4.35 -10.46
C ARG A 220 -22.75 4.89 -9.03
N ALA A 221 -21.96 4.32 -8.11
CA ALA A 221 -21.90 4.75 -6.73
C ALA A 221 -21.41 6.20 -6.60
N ALA A 222 -20.23 6.53 -7.14
CA ALA A 222 -19.66 7.87 -7.09
C ALA A 222 -20.55 8.91 -7.77
N GLY A 223 -21.00 8.62 -8.99
CA GLY A 223 -21.83 9.55 -9.75
C GLY A 223 -23.21 9.75 -9.17
N GLY A 224 -23.84 8.69 -8.61
CA GLY A 224 -25.10 8.79 -7.89
C GLY A 224 -24.96 9.68 -6.66
N PHE A 225 -23.98 9.35 -5.81
CA PHE A 225 -23.68 10.11 -4.61
C PHE A 225 -23.44 11.60 -4.89
N CYS A 226 -22.56 11.94 -5.85
CA CYS A 226 -22.28 13.34 -6.18
C CYS A 226 -23.50 14.11 -6.69
N ARG A 227 -24.42 13.45 -7.42
CA ARG A 227 -25.66 14.10 -7.88
C ARG A 227 -26.65 14.30 -6.75
N GLU A 228 -26.75 13.34 -5.83
CA GLU A 228 -27.73 13.36 -4.74
C GLU A 228 -27.32 14.33 -3.61
N THR A 229 -26.03 14.42 -3.31
CA THR A 229 -25.52 15.22 -2.17
C THR A 229 -24.85 16.53 -2.58
N GLY A 230 -24.63 16.75 -3.87
CA GLY A 230 -23.84 17.87 -4.38
C GLY A 230 -22.34 17.76 -4.09
N ALA A 231 -21.86 16.60 -3.63
CA ALA A 231 -20.45 16.35 -3.35
C ALA A 231 -19.56 16.55 -4.59
N GLU A 232 -18.31 16.94 -4.37
CA GLU A 232 -17.31 17.03 -5.44
C GLU A 232 -16.59 15.70 -5.62
N TYR A 233 -16.40 15.29 -6.87
CA TYR A 233 -15.60 14.12 -7.17
C TYR A 233 -14.11 14.49 -7.21
N ARG A 234 -13.28 13.77 -6.47
CA ARG A 234 -11.82 13.93 -6.50
C ARG A 234 -11.18 12.71 -7.16
N PRO A 235 -10.71 12.81 -8.42
CA PRO A 235 -10.09 11.68 -9.11
C PRO A 235 -8.86 11.17 -8.38
N HIS A 236 -8.67 9.85 -8.35
CA HIS A 236 -7.39 9.30 -7.89
C HIS A 236 -6.28 9.67 -8.90
N PRO A 237 -5.03 9.94 -8.47
CA PRO A 237 -3.91 10.19 -9.40
C PRO A 237 -3.69 9.09 -10.44
N ALA A 238 -4.05 7.84 -10.11
CA ALA A 238 -3.96 6.69 -11.01
C ALA A 238 -5.11 6.59 -12.04
N GLU A 239 -6.13 7.45 -12.01
CA GLU A 239 -7.24 7.48 -12.97
C GLU A 239 -6.85 8.18 -14.29
N THR A 240 -5.74 7.74 -14.89
CA THR A 240 -5.17 8.34 -16.11
C THR A 240 -5.62 7.65 -17.38
N ASP A 241 -6.27 6.48 -17.29
CA ASP A 241 -6.70 5.69 -18.43
C ASP A 241 -7.83 6.38 -19.22
N LEU A 242 -7.98 5.99 -20.50
CA LEU A 242 -8.96 6.59 -21.41
C LEU A 242 -10.40 6.45 -20.89
N LEU A 243 -10.75 5.30 -20.29
CA LEU A 243 -12.10 5.09 -19.76
C LEU A 243 -12.36 5.97 -18.53
N SER A 244 -11.33 6.28 -17.73
CA SER A 244 -11.44 7.24 -16.62
C SER A 244 -11.71 8.63 -17.13
N ARG A 245 -10.90 9.09 -18.08
CA ARG A 245 -11.08 10.42 -18.69
C ARG A 245 -12.44 10.58 -19.36
N LEU A 246 -12.92 9.56 -20.08
CA LEU A 246 -14.26 9.56 -20.69
C LEU A 246 -15.37 9.61 -19.64
N GLN A 247 -15.26 8.81 -18.57
CA GLN A 247 -16.21 8.84 -17.46
C GLN A 247 -16.23 10.20 -16.77
N HIS A 248 -15.07 10.81 -16.54
CA HIS A 248 -14.96 12.14 -15.93
C HIS A 248 -15.62 13.21 -16.79
N ARG A 249 -15.36 13.23 -18.10
CA ARG A 249 -16.00 14.16 -19.05
C ARG A 249 -17.52 14.02 -19.05
N ARG A 250 -18.03 12.77 -19.04
CA ARG A 250 -19.46 12.48 -18.95
C ARG A 250 -20.07 13.02 -17.65
N TRP A 251 -19.39 12.88 -16.52
CA TRP A 251 -19.87 13.42 -15.25
C TRP A 251 -19.85 14.94 -15.22
N ALA A 252 -18.80 15.55 -15.75
CA ALA A 252 -18.72 17.01 -15.88
C ALA A 252 -19.88 17.56 -16.74
N SER A 253 -20.18 16.91 -17.88
CA SER A 253 -21.33 17.31 -18.71
C SER A 253 -22.69 17.06 -18.06
N GLN A 254 -22.74 16.26 -16.99
CA GLN A 254 -23.92 16.00 -16.17
C GLN A 254 -23.97 16.89 -14.91
N GLY A 255 -23.08 17.89 -14.80
CA GLY A 255 -23.08 18.86 -13.70
C GLY A 255 -22.37 18.39 -12.43
N ILE A 256 -21.69 17.24 -12.43
CA ILE A 256 -20.88 16.82 -11.28
C ILE A 256 -19.61 17.69 -11.23
N ALA A 257 -19.43 18.39 -10.12
CA ALA A 257 -18.24 19.19 -9.84
C ALA A 257 -17.04 18.29 -9.47
N PHE A 258 -15.85 18.74 -9.84
CA PHE A 258 -14.59 18.05 -9.55
C PHE A 258 -13.73 18.90 -8.63
N ASP A 259 -13.14 18.29 -7.62
CA ASP A 259 -12.10 18.93 -6.83
C ASP A 259 -10.85 19.11 -7.71
N ARG A 260 -10.47 20.37 -7.94
CA ARG A 260 -9.29 20.79 -8.70
C ARG A 260 -8.34 21.65 -7.87
N SER A 261 -8.56 21.71 -6.55
CA SER A 261 -7.79 22.58 -5.65
C SER A 261 -6.30 22.26 -5.63
N GLY A 262 -5.93 21.00 -5.88
CA GLY A 262 -4.55 20.51 -5.74
C GLY A 262 -4.10 20.35 -4.29
N LEU A 263 -4.92 20.77 -3.32
CA LEU A 263 -4.63 20.64 -1.90
C LEU A 263 -4.55 19.17 -1.50
N PRO A 264 -3.59 18.76 -0.64
CA PRO A 264 -3.61 17.44 -0.03
C PRO A 264 -4.96 17.15 0.65
N LEU A 265 -5.39 15.88 0.64
CA LEU A 265 -6.67 15.50 1.24
C LEU A 265 -6.75 15.93 2.72
N ALA A 266 -5.62 15.84 3.43
CA ALA A 266 -5.48 16.24 4.83
C ALA A 266 -5.78 17.73 5.09
N GLU A 267 -5.59 18.59 4.08
CA GLU A 267 -5.76 20.05 4.19
C GLU A 267 -7.12 20.51 3.67
N LEU A 268 -7.90 19.63 3.04
CA LEU A 268 -9.15 20.00 2.40
C LEU A 268 -10.22 20.45 3.42
N GLY A 269 -10.17 19.91 4.65
CA GLY A 269 -11.10 20.26 5.73
C GLY A 269 -12.58 19.98 5.40
N ARG A 270 -12.85 18.95 4.59
CA ARG A 270 -14.19 18.61 4.11
C ARG A 270 -14.50 17.15 4.39
N PRO A 271 -15.79 16.81 4.64
CA PRO A 271 -16.13 15.43 4.87
C PRO A 271 -15.77 14.51 3.71
N VAL A 272 -15.28 13.31 4.02
CA VAL A 272 -14.70 12.40 3.03
C VAL A 272 -15.58 11.18 2.83
N VAL A 273 -15.88 10.86 1.57
CA VAL A 273 -16.68 9.67 1.21
C VAL A 273 -15.94 8.86 0.16
N SER A 274 -15.95 7.53 0.27
CA SER A 274 -15.40 6.65 -0.76
C SER A 274 -16.05 5.27 -0.72
N ALA A 275 -15.75 4.39 -1.66
CA ALA A 275 -16.27 3.01 -1.59
C ALA A 275 -15.47 2.19 -0.56
N PHE A 276 -14.14 2.28 -0.57
CA PHE A 276 -13.25 1.55 0.35
C PHE A 276 -11.83 2.13 0.41
N SER A 277 -11.68 3.45 0.25
CA SER A 277 -10.37 4.11 0.26
C SER A 277 -9.81 4.25 1.68
N THR A 278 -8.50 4.04 1.84
CA THR A 278 -7.78 4.37 3.09
C THR A 278 -7.95 5.83 3.51
N GLY A 279 -8.19 6.73 2.54
CA GLY A 279 -8.48 8.13 2.79
C GLY A 279 -9.67 8.38 3.71
N VAL A 280 -10.61 7.43 3.83
CA VAL A 280 -11.73 7.50 4.80
C VAL A 280 -11.20 7.36 6.24
N LEU A 281 -10.34 6.37 6.49
CA LEU A 281 -9.72 6.17 7.81
C LEU A 281 -8.73 7.28 8.14
N GLU A 282 -7.99 7.78 7.15
CA GLU A 282 -7.09 8.92 7.32
C GLU A 282 -7.84 10.21 7.67
N ALA A 283 -9.05 10.42 7.14
CA ALA A 283 -9.91 11.55 7.51
C ALA A 283 -10.48 11.37 8.93
N ALA A 284 -11.00 10.17 9.23
CA ALA A 284 -11.50 9.84 10.56
C ALA A 284 -10.41 9.96 11.65
N ALA A 285 -9.19 9.51 11.37
CA ALA A 285 -8.04 9.66 12.25
C ALA A 285 -7.73 11.13 12.62
N ARG A 286 -8.03 12.05 11.69
CA ARG A 286 -7.86 13.50 11.86
C ARG A 286 -9.04 14.19 12.54
N GLY A 287 -10.11 13.45 12.85
CA GLY A 287 -11.37 14.02 13.34
C GLY A 287 -12.24 14.66 12.25
N VAL A 288 -11.93 14.43 10.97
CA VAL A 288 -12.76 14.90 9.84
C VAL A 288 -13.87 13.85 9.59
N PRO A 289 -15.16 14.26 9.52
CA PRO A 289 -16.24 13.32 9.27
C PRO A 289 -16.01 12.52 7.97
N ALA A 290 -16.13 11.21 8.06
CA ALA A 290 -15.85 10.34 6.92
C ALA A 290 -16.79 9.14 6.87
N TRP A 291 -17.14 8.69 5.66
CA TRP A 291 -18.05 7.57 5.45
C TRP A 291 -17.63 6.71 4.26
N VAL A 292 -18.20 5.51 4.23
CA VAL A 292 -18.21 4.67 3.04
C VAL A 292 -19.55 4.73 2.32
N HIS A 293 -19.54 4.64 0.99
CA HIS A 293 -20.77 4.62 0.21
C HIS A 293 -20.66 3.76 -1.05
N TYR A 294 -21.49 2.71 -1.08
CA TYR A 294 -21.74 1.88 -2.25
C TYR A 294 -23.16 1.30 -2.15
N PRO A 295 -24.14 1.66 -3.01
CA PRO A 295 -25.58 1.37 -2.75
C PRO A 295 -25.98 -0.10 -2.60
N ARG A 296 -25.21 -1.03 -3.18
CA ARG A 296 -25.43 -2.48 -3.07
C ARG A 296 -24.07 -3.16 -2.92
N PRO A 297 -23.44 -3.06 -1.74
CA PRO A 297 -22.10 -3.58 -1.55
C PRO A 297 -22.13 -5.11 -1.74
N PRO A 298 -21.18 -5.70 -2.49
CA PRO A 298 -20.99 -7.15 -2.42
C PRO A 298 -20.62 -7.53 -0.98
N VAL A 299 -20.89 -8.78 -0.57
CA VAL A 299 -20.67 -9.26 0.81
C VAL A 299 -19.28 -8.89 1.33
N TRP A 300 -18.24 -9.14 0.54
CA TRP A 300 -16.87 -8.84 0.96
C TRP A 300 -16.61 -7.36 1.26
N LEU A 301 -17.34 -6.44 0.60
CA LEU A 301 -17.18 -5.00 0.82
C LEU A 301 -17.80 -4.60 2.15
N SER A 302 -18.93 -5.23 2.53
CA SER A 302 -19.52 -5.06 3.85
C SER A 302 -18.63 -5.64 4.95
N GLU A 303 -18.08 -6.84 4.77
CA GLU A 303 -17.11 -7.44 5.70
C GLU A 303 -15.83 -6.60 5.83
N PHE A 304 -15.38 -6.00 4.71
CA PHE A 304 -14.26 -5.06 4.70
C PHE A 304 -14.57 -3.82 5.53
N TRP A 305 -15.76 -3.23 5.39
CA TRP A 305 -16.16 -2.06 6.18
C TRP A 305 -16.22 -2.40 7.66
N GLU A 306 -16.80 -3.55 8.02
CA GLU A 306 -16.88 -4.03 9.40
C GLU A 306 -15.49 -4.20 10.02
N ARG A 307 -14.58 -4.91 9.34
CA ARG A 307 -13.21 -5.15 9.83
C ARG A 307 -12.41 -3.87 10.08
N TYR A 308 -12.65 -2.82 9.29
CA TYR A 308 -12.00 -1.51 9.47
C TYR A 308 -12.84 -0.49 10.24
N GLY A 309 -14.01 -0.88 10.77
CA GLY A 309 -14.92 0.02 11.50
C GLY A 309 -15.47 1.18 10.66
N MET A 310 -15.50 1.04 9.33
CA MET A 310 -15.98 2.07 8.41
C MET A 310 -17.51 2.12 8.41
N LEU A 311 -18.09 3.31 8.62
CA LEU A 311 -19.54 3.47 8.69
C LEU A 311 -20.14 4.00 7.39
N PRO A 312 -21.26 3.41 6.91
CA PRO A 312 -21.94 3.87 5.71
C PRO A 312 -22.49 5.29 5.83
N TRP A 313 -22.51 6.01 4.70
CA TRP A 313 -23.15 7.33 4.62
C TRP A 313 -24.62 7.29 5.03
N GLY A 314 -25.06 8.31 5.77
CA GLY A 314 -26.44 8.47 6.22
C GLY A 314 -26.65 8.25 7.73
N GLY A 315 -25.60 7.91 8.47
CA GLY A 315 -25.58 7.85 9.93
C GLY A 315 -24.34 8.52 10.52
N ASP A 316 -23.93 8.05 11.70
CA ASP A 316 -22.73 8.57 12.38
C ASP A 316 -21.47 8.42 11.51
N PRO A 317 -20.51 9.37 11.59
CA PRO A 317 -19.25 9.27 10.88
C PRO A 317 -18.41 8.10 11.38
N THR A 318 -17.57 7.57 10.48
CA THR A 318 -16.56 6.56 10.81
C THR A 318 -15.72 7.05 11.99
N PRO A 319 -15.63 6.28 13.10
CA PRO A 319 -14.84 6.67 14.25
C PRO A 319 -13.35 6.70 13.92
N SER A 320 -12.58 7.47 14.68
CA SER A 320 -11.13 7.49 14.56
C SER A 320 -10.56 6.09 14.84
N PRO A 321 -9.67 5.55 13.98
CA PRO A 321 -9.00 4.28 14.24
C PRO A 321 -8.22 4.31 15.56
N ILE A 322 -8.16 3.16 16.24
CA ILE A 322 -7.38 3.03 17.47
C ILE A 322 -5.91 3.31 17.17
N ARG A 323 -5.33 4.27 17.89
CA ARG A 323 -3.89 4.57 17.82
C ARG A 323 -3.15 3.65 18.79
N PRO A 324 -2.15 2.87 18.35
CA PRO A 324 -1.34 2.05 19.24
C PRO A 324 -0.58 2.90 20.28
N ALA A 325 0.06 2.27 21.26
CA ALA A 325 0.89 2.99 22.23
C ALA A 325 2.26 3.39 21.63
N THR A 326 2.78 2.55 20.73
CA THR A 326 4.07 2.74 20.05
C THR A 326 3.84 3.12 18.59
N GLU A 327 4.66 4.02 18.04
CA GLU A 327 4.66 4.31 16.60
C GLU A 327 4.85 2.99 15.81
N PRO A 328 3.97 2.64 14.86
CA PRO A 328 4.05 1.37 14.13
C PRO A 328 5.41 1.12 13.47
N ALA A 329 6.01 2.14 12.87
CA ALA A 329 7.33 2.02 12.29
C ALA A 329 8.43 1.79 13.34
N GLN A 330 8.28 2.34 14.55
CA GLN A 330 9.18 2.06 15.67
C GLN A 330 9.01 0.63 16.17
N ALA A 331 7.77 0.13 16.24
CA ALA A 331 7.51 -1.26 16.61
C ALA A 331 8.16 -2.24 15.62
N ILE A 332 8.07 -1.97 14.31
CA ILE A 332 8.77 -2.73 13.27
C ILE A 332 10.30 -2.65 13.47
N ALA A 333 10.85 -1.44 13.67
CA ALA A 333 12.29 -1.25 13.88
C ALA A 333 12.79 -2.03 15.11
N ASN A 334 12.07 -1.98 16.23
CA ASN A 334 12.40 -2.73 17.44
C ASN A 334 12.42 -4.23 17.20
N HIS A 335 11.40 -4.76 16.51
CA HIS A 335 11.33 -6.19 16.19
C HIS A 335 12.48 -6.63 15.27
N LEU A 336 12.87 -5.79 14.31
CA LEU A 336 14.03 -6.05 13.44
C LEU A 336 15.33 -6.05 14.26
N LEU A 337 15.53 -5.11 15.18
CA LEU A 337 16.71 -5.09 16.07
C LEU A 337 16.81 -6.36 16.91
N GLU A 338 15.71 -6.79 17.53
CA GLU A 338 15.62 -8.03 18.30
C GLU A 338 15.99 -9.24 17.43
N THR A 339 15.43 -9.33 16.22
CA THR A 339 15.71 -10.44 15.29
C THR A 339 17.17 -10.45 14.83
N LEU A 340 17.76 -9.29 14.61
CA LEU A 340 19.15 -9.18 14.14
C LEU A 340 20.18 -9.37 15.27
N GLY A 341 19.73 -9.40 16.54
CA GLY A 341 20.60 -9.47 17.72
C GLY A 341 21.31 -8.15 18.04
N ALA A 342 20.85 -7.04 17.47
CA ALA A 342 21.37 -5.71 17.74
C ALA A 342 20.59 -5.10 18.92
N ARG A 343 21.24 -4.91 20.07
CA ARG A 343 20.62 -4.14 21.17
C ARG A 343 20.74 -2.63 20.87
N PRO A 344 19.72 -1.83 21.21
CA PRO A 344 19.70 -0.40 20.93
C PRO A 344 20.83 0.37 21.61
#